data_AF-A0A2G9EE21-F1
#
_entry.id   AF-A0A2G9EE21-F1
#
_cell.length_a   1.000
_cell.length_b   1.000
_cell.length_c   1.000
_cell.angle_alpha   90.00
_cell.angle_beta   90.00
_cell.angle_gamma   90.00
#
_symmetry.space_group_name_H-M   'P 1'
#
loop_
_entity.id
_entity.type
_entity.pdbx_description
1 polymer ?
#
loop_
_entity_poly.entity_id
_entity_poly.type
_entity_poly.pdbx_seq_one_letter_code
_entity_poly.pdbx_strand_id
1 'polypeptide(L)'
;MEKEQLIALGLTSEQADKVLGAHKTYMESFVPKGRFNEELEAKKNLETQLAERDKQLKELEKSAGDNKELKAQIEKLQNDNKTAAEKYAKDLFDLQLNNAVDVAITGVKGKNSKAIKALLDLEKADLKDGKVVGLEEQLSNLKKSDPYLFEIEKQPANPNGFKPGDGNNKTPGGDGPKTYSEMIAMLEANPNLDINNL
;
A
#
# COMPACT_ATOMS: atom_id res chain seq x y z
N MET A 1 -13.17 -8.67 2.71
CA MET A 1 -13.47 -9.42 3.95
C MET A 1 -14.81 -8.91 4.43
N GLU A 2 -15.72 -9.80 4.78
CA GLU A 2 -17.08 -9.44 5.17
C GLU A 2 -17.21 -9.30 6.70
N LYS A 3 -18.24 -8.58 7.16
CA LYS A 3 -18.45 -8.28 8.58
C LYS A 3 -18.53 -9.54 9.44
N GLU A 4 -19.16 -10.58 8.91
CA GLU A 4 -19.35 -11.89 9.55
C GLU A 4 -18.03 -12.59 9.81
N GLN A 5 -17.04 -12.41 8.92
CA GLN A 5 -15.70 -12.99 9.08
C GLN A 5 -14.94 -12.28 10.21
N LEU A 6 -15.11 -10.98 10.36
CA LEU A 6 -14.51 -10.21 11.46
C LEU A 6 -15.15 -10.57 12.81
N ILE A 7 -16.46 -10.78 12.84
CA ILE A 7 -17.17 -11.23 14.04
C ILE A 7 -16.74 -12.65 14.42
N ALA A 8 -16.57 -13.55 13.44
CA ALA A 8 -16.05 -14.90 13.68
C ALA A 8 -14.60 -14.90 14.23
N LEU A 9 -13.83 -13.84 13.97
CA LEU A 9 -12.49 -13.62 14.53
C LEU A 9 -12.53 -12.99 15.94
N GLY A 10 -13.71 -12.79 16.52
CA GLY A 10 -13.90 -12.31 17.89
C GLY A 10 -14.07 -10.79 18.02
N LEU A 11 -14.23 -10.06 16.91
CA LEU A 11 -14.54 -8.62 16.98
C LEU A 11 -16.02 -8.41 17.29
N THR A 12 -16.32 -7.37 18.09
CA THR A 12 -17.71 -6.94 18.25
C THR A 12 -18.23 -6.33 16.95
N SER A 13 -19.56 -6.31 16.77
CA SER A 13 -20.21 -5.71 15.59
C SER A 13 -19.70 -4.28 15.32
N GLU A 14 -19.52 -3.48 16.37
CA GLU A 14 -19.04 -2.10 16.27
C GLU A 14 -17.56 -2.00 15.89
N GLN A 15 -16.72 -2.93 16.37
CA GLN A 15 -15.31 -3.02 15.97
C GLN A 15 -15.17 -3.48 14.52
N ALA A 16 -15.99 -4.44 14.09
CA ALA A 16 -16.04 -4.90 12.70
C ALA A 16 -16.44 -3.77 11.75
N ASP A 17 -17.42 -2.93 12.12
CA ASP A 17 -17.82 -1.76 11.33
C ASP A 17 -16.68 -0.72 11.21
N LYS A 18 -15.95 -0.46 12.30
CA LYS A 18 -14.79 0.45 12.28
C LYS A 18 -13.66 -0.08 11.40
N VAL A 19 -13.38 -1.39 11.47
CA VAL A 19 -12.36 -2.05 10.63
C VAL A 19 -12.75 -2.03 9.16
N LEU A 20 -14.00 -2.33 8.81
CA LEU A 20 -14.48 -2.25 7.43
C LEU A 20 -14.45 -0.82 6.90
N GLY A 21 -14.81 0.18 7.73
CA GLY A 21 -14.71 1.59 7.37
C GLY A 21 -13.26 1.99 7.05
N ALA A 22 -12.33 1.69 7.96
CA ALA A 22 -10.91 1.97 7.75
C ALA A 22 -10.33 1.21 6.53
N HIS A 23 -10.73 -0.05 6.35
CA HIS A 23 -10.32 -0.86 5.20
C HIS A 23 -10.86 -0.28 3.88
N LYS A 24 -12.11 0.21 3.86
CA LYS A 24 -12.70 0.85 2.69
C LYS A 24 -11.98 2.14 2.33
N THR A 25 -11.73 3.02 3.30
CA THR A 25 -10.94 4.25 3.07
C THR A 25 -9.51 3.94 2.63
N TYR A 26 -8.90 2.88 3.18
CA TYR A 26 -7.60 2.42 2.73
C TYR A 26 -7.66 1.92 1.27
N MET A 27 -8.68 1.13 0.91
CA MET A 27 -8.89 0.60 -0.44
C MET A 27 -9.29 1.66 -1.48
N GLU A 28 -9.90 2.78 -1.08
CA GLU A 28 -10.22 3.90 -1.96
C GLU A 28 -8.97 4.53 -2.60
N SER A 29 -7.80 4.37 -1.98
CA SER A 29 -6.51 4.79 -2.54
C SER A 29 -5.92 3.79 -3.55
N PHE A 30 -6.55 2.63 -3.75
CA PHE A 30 -6.09 1.58 -4.66
C PHE A 30 -7.04 1.40 -5.84
N VAL A 31 -6.49 1.10 -7.01
CA VAL A 31 -7.30 0.73 -8.18
C VAL A 31 -7.80 -0.71 -7.99
N PRO A 32 -9.12 -0.96 -8.01
CA PRO A 32 -9.65 -2.32 -7.93
C PRO A 32 -9.14 -3.18 -9.08
N LYS A 33 -8.75 -4.43 -8.80
CA LYS A 33 -8.22 -5.37 -9.80
C LYS A 33 -9.11 -5.51 -11.04
N GLY A 34 -10.44 -5.47 -10.87
CA GLY A 34 -11.40 -5.51 -11.98
C GLY A 34 -11.24 -4.31 -12.95
N ARG A 35 -11.15 -3.09 -12.41
CA ARG A 35 -10.91 -1.88 -13.21
C ARG A 35 -9.54 -1.89 -13.87
N PHE A 36 -8.52 -2.34 -13.15
CA PHE A 36 -7.17 -2.51 -13.72
C PHE A 36 -7.16 -3.47 -14.90
N ASN A 37 -7.87 -4.60 -14.79
CA ASN A 37 -7.96 -5.58 -15.88
C ASN A 37 -8.74 -5.03 -17.09
N GLU A 38 -9.86 -4.32 -16.87
CA GLU A 38 -10.58 -3.63 -17.96
C GLU A 38 -9.69 -2.64 -18.69
N GLU A 39 -8.94 -1.82 -17.95
CA GLU A 39 -8.05 -0.82 -18.53
C GLU A 39 -6.86 -1.47 -19.25
N LEU A 40 -6.38 -2.61 -18.76
CA LEU A 40 -5.35 -3.42 -19.43
C LEU A 40 -5.86 -4.02 -20.75
N GLU A 41 -7.07 -4.55 -20.79
CA GLU A 41 -7.67 -5.07 -22.03
C GLU A 41 -7.99 -3.95 -23.02
N ALA A 42 -8.48 -2.81 -22.54
CA ALA A 42 -8.67 -1.61 -23.36
C ALA A 42 -7.34 -1.14 -23.98
N LYS A 43 -6.26 -1.15 -23.18
CA LYS A 43 -4.90 -0.86 -23.66
C LYS A 43 -4.46 -1.81 -24.77
N LYS A 44 -4.58 -3.12 -24.58
CA LYS A 44 -4.21 -4.13 -25.61
C LYS A 44 -4.99 -3.93 -26.91
N ASN A 45 -6.26 -3.59 -26.81
CA ASN A 45 -7.10 -3.30 -27.97
C ASN A 45 -6.60 -2.04 -28.71
N LEU A 46 -6.29 -0.96 -27.97
CA LEU A 46 -5.72 0.26 -28.55
C LEU A 46 -4.37 0.01 -29.22
N GLU A 47 -3.49 -0.80 -28.61
CA GLU A 47 -2.21 -1.23 -29.21
C GLU A 47 -2.43 -1.99 -30.53
N THR A 48 -3.43 -2.87 -30.57
CA THR A 48 -3.81 -3.61 -31.79
C THR A 48 -4.32 -2.67 -32.88
N GLN A 49 -5.17 -1.70 -32.52
CA GLN A 49 -5.70 -0.72 -33.48
C GLN A 49 -4.61 0.20 -34.03
N LEU A 50 -3.65 0.60 -33.19
CA LEU A 50 -2.47 1.37 -33.63
C LEU A 50 -1.64 0.59 -34.65
N ALA A 51 -1.36 -0.70 -34.38
CA ALA A 51 -0.62 -1.54 -35.30
C ALA A 51 -1.34 -1.70 -36.66
N GLU A 52 -2.67 -1.87 -36.65
CA GLU A 52 -3.46 -1.95 -37.87
C GLU A 52 -3.47 -0.61 -38.64
N ARG A 53 -3.57 0.52 -37.94
CA ARG A 53 -3.46 1.86 -38.55
C ARG A 53 -2.10 2.06 -39.22
N ASP A 54 -1.01 1.67 -38.58
CA ASP A 54 0.33 1.77 -39.15
C ASP A 54 0.49 0.89 -40.40
N LYS A 55 -0.12 -0.29 -40.40
CA LYS A 55 -0.16 -1.15 -41.59
C LYS A 55 -0.93 -0.49 -42.73
N GLN A 56 -2.09 0.10 -42.44
CA GLN A 56 -2.88 0.84 -43.42
C GLN A 56 -2.15 2.07 -43.96
N LEU A 57 -1.41 2.79 -43.11
CA LEU A 57 -0.57 3.91 -43.54
C LEU A 57 0.53 3.45 -44.50
N LYS A 58 1.20 2.32 -44.22
CA LYS A 58 2.20 1.74 -45.13
C LYS A 58 1.60 1.29 -46.47
N GLU A 59 0.38 0.76 -46.46
CA GLU A 59 -0.32 0.39 -47.69
C GLU A 59 -0.74 1.62 -48.49
N LEU A 60 -1.26 2.65 -47.80
CA LEU A 60 -1.60 3.94 -48.41
C LEU A 60 -0.37 4.58 -49.04
N GLU A 61 0.79 4.53 -48.37
CA GLU A 61 2.06 5.07 -48.86
C GLU A 61 2.48 4.44 -50.19
N LYS A 62 2.32 3.10 -50.29
CA LYS A 62 2.59 2.35 -51.52
C LYS A 62 1.61 2.71 -52.63
N SER A 63 0.34 2.94 -52.27
CA SER A 63 -0.71 3.29 -53.24
C SER A 63 -0.68 4.76 -53.67
N ALA A 64 0.00 5.64 -52.92
CA ALA A 64 0.03 7.09 -53.14
C ALA A 64 0.74 7.54 -54.42
N GLY A 65 1.37 6.63 -55.17
CA GLY A 65 2.04 6.95 -56.44
C GLY A 65 3.14 8.00 -56.27
N ASP A 66 3.16 9.06 -57.08
CA ASP A 66 4.16 10.15 -57.00
C ASP A 66 3.67 11.37 -56.21
N ASN A 67 2.57 11.26 -55.47
CA ASN A 67 2.07 12.36 -54.65
C ASN A 67 2.99 12.59 -53.44
N LYS A 68 3.97 13.48 -53.62
CA LYS A 68 4.99 13.82 -52.62
C LYS A 68 4.40 14.35 -51.32
N GLU A 69 3.33 15.14 -51.41
CA GLU A 69 2.68 15.72 -50.23
C GLU A 69 1.97 14.66 -49.39
N LEU A 70 1.28 13.72 -50.06
CA LEU A 70 0.64 12.59 -49.38
C LEU A 70 1.68 11.64 -48.74
N LYS A 71 2.79 11.36 -49.43
CA LYS A 71 3.89 10.55 -48.87
C LYS A 71 4.52 11.21 -47.63
N ALA A 72 4.79 12.52 -47.69
CA ALA A 72 5.35 13.25 -46.55
C ALA A 72 4.41 13.25 -45.34
N GLN A 73 3.09 13.38 -45.56
CA GLN A 73 2.11 13.28 -44.47
C GLN A 73 2.07 11.87 -43.88
N ILE A 74 2.18 10.83 -44.70
CA ILE A 74 2.19 9.44 -44.22
C ILE A 74 3.46 9.14 -43.42
N GLU A 75 4.64 9.55 -43.88
CA GLU A 75 5.89 9.42 -43.11
C GLU A 75 5.81 10.16 -41.77
N LYS A 76 5.24 11.37 -41.77
CA LYS A 76 5.01 12.13 -40.53
C LYS A 76 4.11 11.36 -39.57
N LEU A 77 2.97 10.83 -40.05
CA LEU A 77 2.05 10.06 -39.22
C LEU A 77 2.68 8.77 -38.67
N GLN A 78 3.48 8.07 -39.46
CA GLN A 78 4.22 6.89 -39.00
C GLN A 78 5.24 7.24 -37.90
N ASN A 79 5.98 8.35 -38.07
CA ASN A 79 6.94 8.82 -37.06
C ASN A 79 6.26 9.30 -35.78
N ASP A 80 5.15 10.03 -35.90
CA ASP A 80 4.35 10.50 -34.75
C ASP A 80 3.80 9.29 -33.96
N ASN A 81 3.26 8.29 -34.64
CA ASN A 81 2.76 7.05 -34.01
C ASN A 81 3.88 6.29 -33.30
N LYS A 82 5.05 6.14 -33.94
CA LYS A 82 6.21 5.49 -33.33
C LYS A 82 6.68 6.22 -32.08
N THR A 83 6.81 7.55 -32.15
CA THR A 83 7.23 8.39 -31.02
C THR A 83 6.22 8.30 -29.88
N ALA A 84 4.92 8.33 -30.18
CA ALA A 84 3.87 8.19 -29.19
C ALA A 84 3.90 6.81 -28.51
N ALA A 85 4.11 5.74 -29.28
CA ALA A 85 4.23 4.37 -28.76
C ALA A 85 5.44 4.22 -27.83
N GLU A 86 6.61 4.74 -28.22
CA GLU A 86 7.82 4.72 -27.41
C GLU A 86 7.64 5.53 -26.11
N LYS A 87 7.06 6.73 -26.19
CA LYS A 87 6.75 7.55 -25.01
C LYS A 87 5.80 6.84 -24.06
N TYR A 88 4.74 6.24 -24.59
CA TYR A 88 3.75 5.55 -23.77
C TYR A 88 4.32 4.28 -23.12
N ALA A 89 5.12 3.50 -23.85
CA ALA A 89 5.81 2.34 -23.29
C ALA A 89 6.75 2.76 -22.13
N LYS A 90 7.47 3.87 -22.30
CA LYS A 90 8.31 4.44 -21.25
C LYS A 90 7.49 4.93 -20.05
N ASP A 91 6.45 5.73 -20.28
CA ASP A 91 5.59 6.25 -19.20
C ASP A 91 4.94 5.10 -18.40
N LEU A 92 4.56 4.02 -19.07
CA LEU A 92 4.01 2.83 -18.41
C LEU A 92 5.07 2.09 -17.60
N PHE A 93 6.27 1.90 -18.17
CA PHE A 93 7.37 1.27 -17.45
C PHE A 93 7.73 2.08 -16.21
N ASP A 94 7.86 3.40 -16.34
CA ASP A 94 8.16 4.33 -15.24
C ASP A 94 7.06 4.27 -14.17
N LEU A 95 5.78 4.17 -14.56
CA LEU A 95 4.67 4.01 -13.62
C LEU A 95 4.73 2.67 -12.88
N GLN A 96 4.94 1.57 -13.59
CA GLN A 96 5.08 0.24 -13.00
C GLN A 96 6.26 0.16 -12.04
N LEU A 97 7.40 0.73 -12.45
CA LEU A 97 8.60 0.84 -11.64
C LEU A 97 8.33 1.63 -10.36
N ASN A 98 7.75 2.83 -10.48
CA ASN A 98 7.42 3.67 -9.34
C ASN A 98 6.49 2.97 -8.35
N ASN A 99 5.46 2.28 -8.85
CA ASN A 99 4.52 1.53 -8.03
C ASN A 99 5.19 0.35 -7.33
N ALA A 100 6.00 -0.44 -8.05
CA ALA A 100 6.72 -1.56 -7.47
C ALA A 100 7.68 -1.08 -6.35
N VAL A 101 8.35 0.05 -6.56
CA VAL A 101 9.20 0.67 -5.55
C VAL A 101 8.39 1.17 -4.35
N ASP A 102 7.27 1.85 -4.56
CA ASP A 102 6.40 2.30 -3.46
C ASP A 102 5.88 1.13 -2.61
N VAL A 103 5.46 0.04 -3.26
CA VAL A 103 5.02 -1.18 -2.59
C VAL A 103 6.15 -1.79 -1.76
N ALA A 104 7.36 -1.88 -2.32
CA ALA A 104 8.51 -2.42 -1.62
C ALA A 104 8.89 -1.55 -0.39
N ILE A 105 8.92 -0.23 -0.55
CA ILE A 105 9.20 0.72 0.54
C ILE A 105 8.15 0.62 1.65
N THR A 106 6.88 0.54 1.26
CA THR A 106 5.77 0.36 2.21
C THR A 106 5.90 -0.98 2.94
N GLY A 107 6.27 -2.05 2.23
CA GLY A 107 6.49 -3.38 2.79
C GLY A 107 7.60 -3.43 3.85
N VAL A 108 8.64 -2.59 3.71
CA VAL A 108 9.70 -2.43 4.72
C VAL A 108 9.42 -1.33 5.75
N LYS A 109 8.19 -0.78 5.76
CA LYS A 109 7.74 0.31 6.64
C LYS A 109 8.59 1.57 6.55
N GLY A 110 8.91 1.99 5.32
CA GLY A 110 9.58 3.26 5.08
C GLY A 110 8.70 4.45 5.46
N LYS A 111 9.25 5.41 6.21
CA LYS A 111 8.53 6.60 6.69
C LYS A 111 8.26 7.62 5.59
N ASN A 112 9.17 7.74 4.62
CA ASN A 112 9.05 8.70 3.52
C ASN A 112 9.49 8.04 2.21
N SER A 113 8.51 7.59 1.41
CA SER A 113 8.78 6.92 0.15
C SER A 113 9.59 7.78 -0.82
N LYS A 114 9.31 9.09 -0.89
CA LYS A 114 10.04 10.00 -1.79
C LYS A 114 11.53 10.10 -1.43
N ALA A 115 11.85 10.22 -0.15
CA ALA A 115 13.23 10.30 0.32
C ALA A 115 13.97 8.97 0.11
N ILE A 116 13.31 7.85 0.41
CA ILE A 116 13.89 6.51 0.22
C ILE A 116 14.13 6.24 -1.27
N LYS A 117 13.18 6.57 -2.15
CA LYS A 117 13.34 6.45 -3.61
C LYS A 117 14.58 7.17 -4.13
N ALA A 118 14.88 8.36 -3.62
CA ALA A 118 16.03 9.14 -4.06
C ALA A 118 17.39 8.50 -3.67
N LEU A 119 17.39 7.54 -2.75
CA LEU A 119 18.58 6.81 -2.30
C LEU A 119 18.73 5.44 -2.98
N LEU A 120 17.78 5.05 -3.83
CA LEU A 120 17.79 3.79 -4.57
C LEU A 120 18.38 4.01 -5.96
N ASP A 121 19.20 3.06 -6.43
CA ASP A 121 19.67 3.05 -7.81
C ASP A 121 18.60 2.41 -8.70
N LEU A 122 17.83 3.28 -9.37
CA LEU A 122 16.73 2.92 -10.26
C LEU A 122 17.06 3.16 -11.74
N GLU A 123 18.25 3.66 -12.08
CA GLU A 123 18.59 4.04 -13.47
C GLU A 123 18.61 2.86 -14.43
N LYS A 124 18.87 1.66 -13.90
CA LYS A 124 18.86 0.37 -14.63
C LYS A 124 17.92 -0.64 -14.00
N ALA A 125 16.91 -0.16 -13.29
CA ALA A 125 15.95 -1.03 -12.63
C ALA A 125 15.17 -1.83 -13.68
N ASP A 126 15.21 -3.16 -13.56
CA ASP A 126 14.41 -4.06 -14.37
C ASP A 126 13.24 -4.61 -13.54
N LEU A 127 12.11 -4.82 -14.21
CA LEU A 127 10.92 -5.42 -13.61
C LEU A 127 10.84 -6.91 -13.96
N LYS A 128 10.84 -7.75 -12.94
CA LYS A 128 10.60 -9.20 -13.06
C LYS A 128 9.43 -9.58 -12.17
N ASP A 129 8.39 -10.19 -12.76
CA ASP A 129 7.17 -10.60 -12.06
C ASP A 129 6.51 -9.46 -11.25
N GLY A 130 6.60 -8.22 -11.76
CA GLY A 130 6.06 -7.02 -11.09
C GLY A 130 6.90 -6.51 -9.91
N LYS A 131 8.12 -7.04 -9.71
CA LYS A 131 9.08 -6.58 -8.71
C LYS A 131 10.33 -6.01 -9.37
N VAL A 132 10.96 -5.05 -8.71
CA VAL A 132 12.23 -4.49 -9.17
C VAL A 132 13.37 -5.41 -8.76
N VAL A 133 14.17 -5.87 -9.72
CA VAL A 133 15.30 -6.76 -9.45
C VAL A 133 16.34 -6.05 -8.59
N GLY A 134 16.74 -6.68 -7.48
CA GLY A 134 17.78 -6.15 -6.57
C GLY A 134 17.30 -5.09 -5.59
N LEU A 135 16.03 -4.67 -5.68
CA LEU A 135 15.48 -3.64 -4.81
C LEU A 135 15.40 -4.09 -3.35
N GLU A 136 15.06 -5.36 -3.08
CA GLU A 136 15.01 -5.87 -1.71
C GLU A 136 16.37 -5.81 -1.02
N GLU A 137 17.46 -6.06 -1.76
CA GLU A 137 18.82 -5.96 -1.24
C GLU A 137 19.19 -4.50 -0.95
N GLN A 138 18.90 -3.58 -1.87
CA GLN A 138 19.11 -2.15 -1.68
C GLN A 138 18.36 -1.63 -0.45
N LEU A 139 17.07 -1.99 -0.28
CA LEU A 139 16.27 -1.60 0.88
C LEU A 139 16.80 -2.21 2.19
N SER A 140 17.29 -3.44 2.16
CA SER A 140 17.90 -4.09 3.33
C SER A 140 19.19 -3.38 3.76
N ASN A 141 20.03 -3.00 2.80
CA ASN A 141 21.25 -2.25 3.05
C ASN A 141 20.93 -0.84 3.56
N LEU A 142 19.95 -0.17 2.95
CA LEU A 142 19.49 1.16 3.38
C LEU A 142 18.89 1.14 4.79
N LYS A 143 18.20 0.05 5.17
CA LYS A 143 17.70 -0.13 6.54
C LYS A 143 18.83 -0.25 7.57
N LYS A 144 20.00 -0.74 7.17
CA LYS A 144 21.19 -0.84 8.04
C LYS A 144 21.96 0.49 8.10
N SER A 145 22.13 1.18 6.98
CA SER A 145 22.86 2.46 6.94
C SER A 145 22.05 3.62 7.50
N ASP A 146 20.76 3.70 7.17
CA ASP A 146 19.87 4.83 7.44
C ASP A 146 18.59 4.38 8.14
N PRO A 147 18.68 3.73 9.32
CA PRO A 147 17.53 3.16 10.02
C PRO A 147 16.45 4.19 10.38
N TYR A 148 16.82 5.47 10.48
CA TYR A 148 15.88 6.56 10.77
C TYR A 148 14.82 6.74 9.69
N LEU A 149 15.09 6.32 8.45
CA LEU A 149 14.15 6.37 7.32
C LEU A 149 13.03 5.33 7.45
N PHE A 150 13.21 4.32 8.30
CA PHE A 150 12.27 3.21 8.48
C PHE A 150 11.61 3.31 9.85
N GLU A 151 10.39 2.78 9.95
CA GLU A 151 9.77 2.57 11.25
C GLU A 151 10.57 1.55 12.03
N ILE A 152 10.86 1.90 13.29
CA ILE A 152 11.41 0.94 14.23
C ILE A 152 10.28 -0.06 14.48
N GLU A 153 10.55 -1.33 14.26
CA GLU A 153 9.71 -2.40 14.80
C GLU A 153 9.75 -2.24 16.32
N LYS A 154 8.77 -1.50 16.86
CA LYS A 154 8.43 -1.65 18.26
C LYS A 154 8.04 -3.11 18.36
N GLN A 155 8.91 -3.93 18.98
CA GLN A 155 8.41 -5.15 19.62
C GLN A 155 7.13 -4.74 20.34
N PRO A 156 6.03 -5.50 20.24
CA PRO A 156 4.92 -5.26 21.13
C PRO A 156 5.56 -5.23 22.51
N ALA A 157 5.61 -4.04 23.10
CA ALA A 157 5.93 -3.91 24.50
C ALA A 157 4.82 -4.75 25.09
N ASN A 158 5.16 -5.97 25.53
CA ASN A 158 4.27 -6.74 26.36
C ASN A 158 3.85 -5.71 27.39
N PRO A 159 2.58 -5.28 27.46
CA PRO A 159 2.16 -4.44 28.54
C PRO A 159 2.18 -5.40 29.72
N ASN A 160 3.38 -5.66 30.27
CA ASN A 160 3.52 -6.05 31.65
C ASN A 160 2.71 -4.98 32.35
N GLY A 161 1.52 -5.40 32.78
CA GLY A 161 0.47 -4.50 33.18
C GLY A 161 1.08 -3.41 34.03
N PHE A 162 0.65 -2.17 33.78
CA PHE A 162 0.81 -1.12 34.77
C PHE A 162 0.41 -1.75 36.11
N LYS A 163 1.40 -1.97 36.99
CA LYS A 163 1.19 -2.31 38.38
C LYS A 163 1.15 -0.97 39.10
N PRO A 164 -0.01 -0.32 39.28
CA PRO A 164 -0.11 0.76 40.24
C PRO A 164 0.26 0.16 41.60
N GLY A 165 1.46 0.48 42.10
CA GLY A 165 1.94 -0.04 43.38
C GLY A 165 3.44 0.01 43.64
N ASP A 166 4.31 0.07 42.62
CA ASP A 166 5.78 0.12 42.82
C ASP A 166 6.34 1.56 42.85
N GLY A 167 5.55 2.49 43.39
CA GLY A 167 6.00 3.82 43.76
C GLY A 167 6.01 3.95 45.27
N ASN A 168 7.19 3.99 45.88
CA ASN A 168 7.41 4.36 47.27
C ASN A 168 6.98 5.81 47.54
N ASN A 169 5.69 6.11 47.45
CA ASN A 169 5.14 7.39 47.88
C ASN A 169 4.12 7.10 48.99
N LYS A 170 4.60 7.17 50.23
CA LYS A 170 3.77 7.25 51.42
C LYS A 170 2.94 8.53 51.33
N THR A 171 1.67 8.42 50.96
CA THR A 171 0.64 9.39 51.32
C THR A 171 -0.12 8.87 52.54
N PRO A 172 -0.22 9.62 53.65
CA PRO A 172 -0.92 9.17 54.86
C PRO A 172 -2.44 9.23 54.66
N GLY A 173 -3.11 8.09 54.85
CA GLY A 173 -4.56 8.01 55.06
C GLY A 173 -5.39 7.86 53.78
N GLY A 174 -5.91 6.64 53.56
CA GLY A 174 -6.90 6.32 52.54
C GLY A 174 -6.58 5.00 51.88
N ASP A 175 -7.32 3.93 52.23
CA ASP A 175 -7.25 2.66 51.53
C ASP A 175 -7.54 2.91 50.05
N GLY A 176 -6.62 2.50 49.18
CA GLY A 176 -6.80 2.61 47.73
C GLY A 176 -8.02 1.82 47.25
N PRO A 177 -8.49 2.07 46.02
CA PRO A 177 -9.65 1.37 45.47
C PRO A 177 -9.40 -0.14 45.47
N LYS A 178 -10.32 -0.89 46.11
CA LYS A 178 -10.20 -2.35 46.26
C LYS A 178 -10.27 -3.04 44.90
N THR A 179 -9.45 -4.07 44.74
CA THR A 179 -9.45 -4.89 43.53
C THR A 179 -10.70 -5.76 43.45
N TYR A 180 -11.05 -6.20 42.24
CA TYR A 180 -12.24 -7.05 42.02
C TYR A 180 -12.16 -8.37 42.80
N SER A 181 -10.96 -8.95 42.91
CA SER A 181 -10.69 -10.13 43.73
C SER A 181 -10.89 -9.91 45.22
N GLU A 182 -10.52 -8.73 45.73
CA GLU A 182 -10.74 -8.39 47.14
C GLU A 182 -12.22 -8.16 47.43
N MET A 183 -12.97 -7.57 46.48
CA MET A 183 -14.42 -7.42 46.63
C MET A 183 -15.15 -8.77 46.66
N ILE A 184 -14.74 -9.74 45.84
CA ILE A 184 -15.30 -11.10 45.86
C ILE A 184 -15.06 -11.76 47.21
N ALA A 185 -13.82 -11.71 47.72
CA ALA A 185 -13.49 -12.27 49.02
C ALA A 185 -14.29 -11.61 50.17
N MET A 186 -14.57 -10.31 50.08
CA MET A 186 -15.40 -9.61 51.07
C MET A 186 -16.88 -10.00 50.98
N LEU A 187 -17.41 -10.24 49.78
CA LEU A 187 -18.78 -10.71 49.58
C LEU A 187 -18.96 -12.16 50.05
N GLU A 188 -17.96 -13.01 49.85
CA GLU A 188 -17.94 -14.39 50.37
C GLU A 188 -17.87 -14.42 51.89
N ALA A 189 -17.10 -13.52 52.51
CA ALA A 189 -17.01 -13.40 53.96
C ALA A 189 -18.24 -12.73 54.59
N ASN A 190 -18.95 -11.88 53.85
CA ASN A 190 -20.17 -11.20 54.28
C ASN A 190 -21.18 -11.08 53.10
N PRO A 191 -22.10 -12.06 52.95
CA PRO A 191 -23.00 -12.15 51.81
C PRO A 191 -23.98 -10.97 51.63
N ASN A 192 -24.17 -10.15 52.67
CA ASN A 192 -25.11 -9.02 52.68
C ASN A 192 -24.41 -7.65 52.57
N LEU A 193 -23.14 -7.61 52.17
CA LEU A 193 -22.40 -6.35 52.01
C LEU A 193 -22.91 -5.57 50.79
N ASP A 194 -23.36 -4.33 50.98
CA ASP A 194 -23.77 -3.44 49.88
C ASP A 194 -22.54 -2.78 49.23
N ILE A 195 -22.18 -3.29 48.06
CA ILE A 195 -21.04 -2.82 47.26
C ILE A 195 -21.22 -1.41 46.66
N ASN A 196 -22.42 -0.82 46.75
CA ASN A 196 -22.68 0.52 46.22
C ASN A 196 -22.27 1.66 47.17
N ASN A 197 -21.85 1.34 48.40
CA ASN A 197 -21.45 2.29 49.44
C ASN A 197 -19.99 2.11 49.92
N LEU A 198 -19.14 1.47 49.11
CA LEU A 198 -17.71 1.23 49.36
C LEU A 198 -16.82 2.05 48.42
#